data_AF-A0A0C3QKV4-F1
#
_entry.id   AF-A0A0C3QKV4-F1
#
_cell.length_a   1.000
_cell.length_b   1.000
_cell.length_c   1.000
_cell.angle_alpha   90.00
_cell.angle_beta   90.00
_cell.angle_gamma   90.00
#
_symmetry.space_group_name_H-M   'P 1'
#
loop_
_entity.id
_entity.type
_entity.pdbx_description
1 polymer ?
#
loop_
_entity_poly.entity_id
_entity_poly.type
_entity_poly.pdbx_seq_one_letter_code
_entity_poly.pdbx_strand_id
1 'polypeptide(L)'
;MSLWYEPETPTPDVLRAIFMANSYSTHDSMAVFPNAARMNHACAGASNVAYSWRQREGRFYLHALRDVREGEELLSAYLDPKMPRSERRKILKEKYQFDCQCASCTLPADLSLKCDGRLSSINGLFEQLMGWNTNSLSGKQVIEIVNKIWALAEEENLSSQFGELAGLGAMVAAAHSE
;
A
#
# COMPACT_ATOMS: atom_id res chain seq x y z
N MET A 1 -27.16 -14.77 35.88
CA MET A 1 -27.84 -14.33 34.65
C MET A 1 -26.76 -13.87 33.69
N SER A 2 -26.26 -14.78 32.85
CA SER A 2 -25.14 -14.51 31.96
C SER A 2 -25.64 -13.89 30.66
N LEU A 3 -25.37 -12.61 30.46
CA LEU A 3 -25.62 -11.88 29.22
C LEU A 3 -24.56 -12.26 28.16
N TRP A 4 -24.42 -13.56 27.88
CA TRP A 4 -23.70 -13.99 26.69
C TRP A 4 -24.69 -13.87 25.54
N TYR A 5 -24.50 -12.85 24.71
CA TYR A 5 -25.07 -12.83 23.37
C TYR A 5 -24.49 -14.06 22.66
N GLU A 6 -25.29 -15.10 22.46
CA GLU A 6 -24.98 -16.12 21.46
C GLU A 6 -25.17 -15.43 20.11
N PRO A 7 -24.08 -15.11 19.37
CA PRO A 7 -24.26 -14.49 18.08
C PRO A 7 -25.00 -15.49 17.20
N GLU A 8 -26.11 -15.05 16.61
CA GLU A 8 -26.76 -15.78 15.53
C GLU A 8 -25.67 -16.19 14.52
N THR A 9 -25.73 -17.42 14.01
CA THR A 9 -24.78 -17.90 13.01
C THR A 9 -24.72 -16.86 11.88
N PRO A 10 -23.56 -16.22 11.65
CA PRO A 10 -23.49 -15.13 10.70
C PRO A 10 -23.86 -15.62 9.30
N THR A 11 -24.65 -14.83 8.58
CA THR A 11 -25.02 -15.16 7.20
C THR A 11 -23.75 -15.23 6.33
N PRO A 12 -23.79 -15.93 5.18
CA PRO A 12 -22.66 -15.95 4.24
C PRO A 12 -22.18 -14.55 3.83
N ASP A 13 -23.08 -13.56 3.76
CA ASP A 13 -22.74 -12.18 3.44
C ASP A 13 -22.00 -11.49 4.59
N VAL A 14 -22.41 -11.73 5.83
CA VAL A 14 -21.70 -11.24 7.03
C VAL A 14 -20.31 -11.86 7.11
N LEU A 15 -20.19 -13.19 6.90
CA LEU A 15 -18.89 -13.88 6.87
C LEU A 15 -17.98 -13.33 5.78
N ARG A 16 -18.54 -13.07 4.58
CA ARG A 16 -17.79 -12.45 3.47
C ARG A 16 -17.34 -11.04 3.85
N ALA A 17 -18.19 -10.23 4.45
CA ALA A 17 -17.83 -8.88 4.88
C ALA A 17 -16.70 -8.91 5.93
N ILE A 18 -16.79 -9.78 6.93
CA ILE A 18 -15.74 -9.98 7.94
C ILE A 18 -14.43 -10.39 7.26
N PHE A 19 -14.46 -11.37 6.37
CA PHE A 19 -13.27 -11.81 5.64
C PHE A 19 -12.67 -10.68 4.79
N MET A 20 -13.49 -9.95 4.03
CA MET A 20 -13.01 -8.90 3.11
C MET A 20 -12.45 -7.67 3.83
N ALA A 21 -12.92 -7.37 5.04
CA ALA A 21 -12.41 -6.27 5.86
C ALA A 21 -11.10 -6.62 6.58
N ASN A 22 -10.86 -7.91 6.87
CA ASN A 22 -9.76 -8.38 7.72
C ASN A 22 -8.70 -9.21 6.98
N SER A 23 -8.87 -9.42 5.67
CA SER A 23 -7.93 -10.21 4.87
C SER A 23 -6.86 -9.35 4.21
N TYR A 24 -5.69 -9.95 4.07
CA TYR A 24 -4.55 -9.42 3.35
C TYR A 24 -4.30 -10.24 2.11
N SER A 25 -3.83 -9.57 1.06
CA SER A 25 -3.33 -10.27 -0.12
C SER A 25 -2.05 -11.01 0.22
N THR A 26 -2.06 -12.30 -0.11
CA THR A 26 -0.89 -13.15 -0.26
C THR A 26 -0.70 -13.40 -1.76
N HIS A 27 0.49 -13.86 -2.17
CA HIS A 27 0.88 -14.01 -3.58
C HIS A 27 -0.28 -14.45 -4.51
N ASP A 28 -0.91 -15.60 -4.24
CA ASP A 28 -1.98 -16.17 -5.07
C ASP A 28 -3.35 -16.26 -4.36
N SER A 29 -3.50 -15.69 -3.15
CA SER A 29 -4.71 -15.86 -2.35
C SER A 29 -4.94 -14.74 -1.33
N MET A 30 -6.05 -14.78 -0.60
CA MET A 30 -6.32 -13.87 0.52
C MET A 30 -6.27 -14.66 1.83
N ALA A 31 -5.67 -14.10 2.87
CA ALA A 31 -5.58 -14.73 4.19
C ALA A 31 -5.87 -13.74 5.31
N VAL A 32 -6.42 -14.25 6.41
CA VAL A 32 -6.67 -13.46 7.63
C VAL A 32 -5.54 -13.72 8.61
N PHE A 33 -4.91 -12.64 9.08
CA PHE A 33 -3.88 -12.67 10.10
C PHE A 33 -4.40 -11.91 11.32
N PRO A 34 -4.93 -12.59 12.36
CA PRO A 34 -5.69 -11.92 13.44
C PRO A 34 -4.94 -10.80 14.17
N ASN A 35 -3.61 -10.89 14.28
CA ASN A 35 -2.80 -9.83 14.88
C ASN A 35 -2.64 -8.63 13.94
N ALA A 36 -2.45 -8.86 12.64
CA ALA A 36 -2.33 -7.78 11.66
C ALA A 36 -3.67 -7.08 11.43
N ALA A 37 -4.78 -7.83 11.41
CA ALA A 37 -6.14 -7.33 11.20
C ALA A 37 -6.60 -6.32 12.27
N ARG A 38 -5.86 -6.16 13.37
CA ARG A 38 -6.10 -5.12 14.40
C ARG A 38 -5.59 -3.74 13.99
N MET A 39 -4.70 -3.65 13.01
CA MET A 39 -4.12 -2.37 12.59
C MET A 39 -5.15 -1.53 11.88
N ASN A 40 -5.31 -0.28 12.31
CA ASN A 40 -6.15 0.68 11.62
C ASN A 40 -5.49 1.24 10.36
N HIS A 41 -6.28 1.96 9.58
CA HIS A 41 -5.87 2.53 8.31
C HIS A 41 -5.28 3.93 8.44
N ALA A 42 -4.15 4.15 7.78
CA ALA A 42 -3.81 5.47 7.22
C ALA A 42 -3.41 5.31 5.75
N CYS A 43 -3.66 6.33 4.93
CA CYS A 43 -3.18 6.30 3.54
C CYS A 43 -1.66 6.20 3.51
N ALA A 44 -1.08 5.67 2.43
CA ALA A 44 0.34 5.31 2.38
C ALA A 44 1.30 6.40 2.87
N GLY A 45 1.14 7.65 2.41
CA GLY A 45 1.96 8.79 2.85
C GLY A 45 1.79 9.19 4.32
N ALA A 46 0.80 8.64 5.03
CA ALA A 46 0.53 8.87 6.45
C ALA A 46 0.64 7.59 7.31
N SER A 47 0.87 6.42 6.69
CA SER A 47 1.05 5.15 7.38
C SER A 47 2.47 5.04 7.96
N ASN A 48 2.62 4.30 9.06
CA ASN A 48 3.93 4.05 9.69
C ASN A 48 4.34 2.58 9.65
N VAL A 49 3.48 1.71 9.12
CA VAL A 49 3.76 0.28 8.94
C VAL A 49 3.43 -0.15 7.51
N ALA A 50 4.30 -0.96 6.92
CA ALA A 50 4.01 -1.73 5.72
C ALA A 50 4.03 -3.22 6.04
N TYR A 51 3.29 -4.02 5.26
CA TYR A 51 3.32 -5.47 5.38
C TYR A 51 4.01 -6.12 4.20
N SER A 52 4.52 -7.33 4.42
CA SER A 52 5.00 -8.20 3.34
C SER A 52 4.67 -9.66 3.63
N TRP A 53 4.14 -10.37 2.64
CA TRP A 53 4.02 -11.83 2.69
C TRP A 53 5.27 -12.48 2.08
N ARG A 54 5.97 -13.31 2.85
CA ARG A 54 7.14 -14.07 2.37
C ARG A 54 6.74 -15.52 2.12
N GLN A 55 6.38 -15.82 0.88
CA GLN A 55 5.86 -17.13 0.48
C GLN A 55 6.78 -18.30 0.85
N ARG A 56 8.10 -18.16 0.61
CA ARG A 56 9.09 -19.20 0.94
C ARG A 56 9.16 -19.53 2.43
N GLU A 57 8.83 -18.55 3.28
CA GLU A 57 8.83 -18.71 4.73
C GLU A 57 7.44 -19.08 5.27
N GLY A 58 6.38 -18.87 4.47
CA GLY A 58 5.00 -19.01 4.93
C GLY A 58 4.62 -17.98 6.01
N ARG A 59 5.23 -16.79 5.98
CA ARG A 59 5.11 -15.80 7.06
C ARG A 59 4.69 -14.42 6.58
N PHE A 60 3.86 -13.79 7.40
CA PHE A 60 3.43 -12.40 7.25
C PHE A 60 4.26 -11.51 8.16
N TYR A 61 4.86 -10.47 7.60
CA TYR A 61 5.70 -9.52 8.30
C TYR A 61 5.08 -8.13 8.31
N LEU A 62 5.31 -7.42 9.40
CA LEU A 62 5.04 -6.00 9.55
C LEU A 62 6.37 -5.28 9.77
N HIS A 63 6.58 -4.21 9.02
CA HIS A 63 7.80 -3.42 9.05
C HIS A 63 7.44 -1.99 9.40
N ALA A 64 8.08 -1.44 10.43
CA ALA A 64 8.00 -0.01 10.68
C ALA A 64 8.69 0.74 9.54
N LEU A 65 8.05 1.79 9.03
CA LEU A 65 8.57 2.65 7.95
C LEU A 65 9.39 3.83 8.48
N ARG A 66 9.27 4.09 9.78
CA ARG A 66 9.98 5.15 10.52
C ARG A 66 10.02 4.77 11.99
N ASP A 67 10.72 5.56 12.79
CA ASP A 67 10.66 5.45 14.25
C ASP A 67 9.21 5.61 14.74
N VAL A 68 8.81 4.72 15.64
CA VAL A 68 7.49 4.67 16.28
C VAL A 68 7.68 4.86 17.78
N ARG A 69 6.99 5.84 18.35
CA ARG A 69 7.09 6.14 19.79
C ARG A 69 6.23 5.19 20.61
N GLU A 70 6.56 5.04 21.89
CA GLU A 70 5.70 4.32 22.83
C GLU A 70 4.30 4.98 22.88
N GLY A 71 3.25 4.15 22.80
CA GLY A 71 1.86 4.61 22.75
C GLY A 71 1.40 5.16 21.39
N GLU A 72 2.28 5.27 20.40
CA GLU A 72 1.88 5.62 19.03
C GLU A 72 1.17 4.45 18.35
N GLU A 73 0.05 4.74 17.69
CA GLU A 73 -0.72 3.72 16.97
C GLU A 73 0.03 3.24 15.71
N LEU A 74 -0.01 1.92 15.48
CA LEU A 74 0.49 1.31 14.25
C LEU A 74 -0.60 1.35 13.17
N LEU A 75 -0.31 2.03 12.07
CA LEU A 75 -1.24 2.31 10.98
C LEU A 75 -0.71 1.74 9.67
N SER A 76 -1.52 0.94 9.00
CA SER A 76 -1.20 0.31 7.71
C SER A 76 -2.06 0.89 6.58
N ALA A 77 -1.49 1.01 5.39
CA ALA A 77 -2.29 1.27 4.19
C ALA A 77 -3.11 0.02 3.82
N TYR A 78 -4.41 0.18 3.58
CA TYR A 78 -5.32 -0.90 3.15
C TYR A 78 -5.47 -0.96 1.62
N LEU A 79 -5.17 0.16 0.96
CA LEU A 79 -5.40 0.40 -0.45
C LEU A 79 -4.06 0.60 -1.15
N ASP A 80 -4.07 0.56 -2.49
CA ASP A 80 -2.88 0.89 -3.28
C ASP A 80 -2.39 2.31 -2.93
N PRO A 81 -1.09 2.48 -2.62
CA PRO A 81 -0.48 3.77 -2.29
C PRO A 81 -0.69 4.85 -3.36
N LYS A 82 -0.93 4.47 -4.62
CA LYS A 82 -0.96 5.35 -5.79
C LYS A 82 -2.38 5.71 -6.25
N MET A 83 -3.42 5.35 -5.49
CA MET A 83 -4.81 5.74 -5.79
C MET A 83 -5.08 7.22 -5.48
N PRO A 84 -5.87 7.96 -6.28
CA PRO A 84 -6.33 9.32 -5.97
C PRO A 84 -7.21 9.42 -4.72
N ARG A 85 -7.25 10.59 -4.07
CA ARG A 85 -7.99 10.79 -2.80
C ARG A 85 -9.48 10.45 -2.89
N SER A 86 -10.14 10.85 -3.97
CA SER A 86 -11.58 10.60 -4.17
C SER A 86 -11.89 9.10 -4.20
N GLU A 87 -11.09 8.33 -4.93
CA GLU A 87 -11.21 6.88 -5.04
C GLU A 87 -10.93 6.19 -3.70
N ARG A 88 -9.83 6.58 -3.01
CA ARG A 88 -9.53 6.05 -1.68
C ARG A 88 -10.70 6.26 -0.72
N ARG A 89 -11.26 7.47 -0.66
CA ARG A 89 -12.40 7.79 0.22
C ARG A 89 -13.64 6.98 -0.13
N LYS A 90 -13.96 6.83 -1.42
CA LYS A 90 -15.09 6.02 -1.88
C LYS A 90 -14.95 4.57 -1.42
N ILE A 91 -13.79 3.94 -1.68
CA ILE A 91 -13.55 2.54 -1.30
C ILE A 91 -13.60 2.36 0.21
N LEU A 92 -12.97 3.26 0.99
CA LEU A 92 -13.00 3.19 2.45
C LEU A 92 -14.42 3.32 3.00
N LYS A 93 -15.25 4.20 2.42
CA LYS A 93 -16.65 4.35 2.81
C LYS A 93 -17.48 3.12 2.46
N GLU A 94 -17.36 2.62 1.23
CA GLU A 94 -18.19 1.51 0.74
C GLU A 94 -17.77 0.15 1.35
N LYS A 95 -16.46 -0.14 1.40
CA LYS A 95 -15.94 -1.44 1.85
C LYS A 95 -15.71 -1.51 3.35
N TYR A 96 -15.17 -0.44 3.94
CA TYR A 96 -14.75 -0.43 5.35
C TYR A 96 -15.64 0.42 6.25
N GLN A 97 -16.64 1.10 5.68
CA GLN A 97 -17.68 1.84 6.41
C GLN A 97 -17.15 2.97 7.32
N PHE A 98 -16.02 3.60 6.95
CA PHE A 98 -15.48 4.75 7.68
C PHE A 98 -14.95 5.86 6.75
N ASP A 99 -14.84 7.07 7.30
CA ASP A 99 -14.25 8.23 6.64
C ASP A 99 -12.81 8.44 7.14
N CYS A 100 -11.83 8.30 6.25
CA CYS A 100 -10.42 8.45 6.62
C CYS A 100 -10.04 9.91 6.92
N GLN A 101 -9.46 10.12 8.10
CA GLN A 101 -9.03 11.43 8.60
C GLN A 101 -7.50 11.58 8.70
N CYS A 102 -6.73 10.69 8.06
CA CYS A 102 -5.27 10.82 8.05
C CYS A 102 -4.79 12.12 7.38
N ALA A 103 -3.52 12.49 7.58
CA ALA A 103 -2.94 13.71 7.03
C ALA A 103 -3.15 13.84 5.51
N SER A 104 -2.96 12.75 4.73
CA SER A 104 -3.18 12.78 3.27
C SER A 104 -4.64 13.03 2.89
N CYS A 105 -5.58 12.52 3.67
CA CYS A 105 -7.02 12.69 3.43
C CYS A 105 -7.58 13.99 3.99
N THR A 106 -6.85 14.71 4.83
CA THR A 106 -7.27 15.99 5.41
C THR A 106 -6.59 17.20 4.76
N LEU A 107 -5.69 16.97 3.80
CA LEU A 107 -5.08 18.02 2.99
C LEU A 107 -6.13 18.98 2.37
N PRO A 108 -5.82 20.29 2.27
CA PRO A 108 -6.53 21.24 1.43
C PRO A 108 -6.73 20.73 0.00
N ALA A 109 -7.80 21.16 -0.65
CA ALA A 109 -8.19 20.64 -1.96
C ALA A 109 -7.13 20.86 -3.05
N ASP A 110 -6.46 22.01 -3.05
CA ASP A 110 -5.41 22.36 -4.00
C ASP A 110 -4.15 21.51 -3.79
N LEU A 111 -3.73 21.28 -2.55
CA LEU A 111 -2.60 20.42 -2.21
C LEU A 111 -2.90 18.95 -2.53
N SER A 112 -4.11 18.51 -2.21
CA SER A 112 -4.59 17.17 -2.57
C SER A 112 -4.58 16.93 -4.07
N LEU A 113 -4.99 17.91 -4.87
CA LEU A 113 -4.97 17.79 -6.33
C LEU A 113 -3.55 17.66 -6.86
N LYS A 114 -2.59 18.38 -6.27
CA LYS A 114 -1.16 18.24 -6.60
C LYS A 114 -0.63 16.85 -6.24
N CYS A 115 -0.99 16.33 -5.06
CA CYS A 115 -0.67 14.95 -4.67
C CYS A 115 -1.22 13.94 -5.68
N ASP A 116 -2.50 14.03 -6.01
CA ASP A 116 -3.14 13.13 -6.98
C ASP A 116 -2.45 13.21 -8.37
N GLY A 117 -1.99 14.39 -8.79
CA GLY A 117 -1.20 14.56 -10.00
C GLY A 117 0.17 13.88 -9.96
N ARG A 118 0.86 13.91 -8.81
CA ARG A 118 2.12 13.19 -8.61
C ARG A 118 1.90 11.68 -8.58
N LEU A 119 0.87 11.19 -7.89
CA LEU A 119 0.51 9.77 -7.87
C LEU A 119 0.17 9.25 -9.28
N SER A 120 -0.58 10.04 -10.07
CA SER A 120 -0.86 9.72 -11.47
C SER A 120 0.43 9.66 -12.32
N SER A 121 1.36 10.58 -12.10
CA SER A 121 2.67 10.57 -12.77
C SER A 121 3.48 9.34 -12.39
N ILE A 122 3.50 8.96 -11.11
CA ILE A 122 4.14 7.72 -10.63
C ILE A 122 3.54 6.50 -11.34
N ASN A 123 2.21 6.37 -11.41
CA ASN A 123 1.55 5.26 -12.10
C ASN A 123 1.98 5.16 -13.58
N GLY A 124 1.94 6.28 -14.32
CA GLY A 124 2.34 6.30 -15.72
C GLY A 124 3.83 5.98 -15.93
N LEU A 125 4.70 6.29 -14.96
CA LEU A 125 6.11 5.90 -15.00
C LEU A 125 6.29 4.40 -14.72
N PHE A 126 5.56 3.83 -13.76
CA PHE A 126 5.57 2.37 -13.54
C PHE A 126 5.06 1.59 -14.75
N GLU A 127 4.02 2.08 -15.43
CA GLU A 127 3.54 1.49 -16.68
C GLU A 127 4.62 1.49 -17.78
N GLN A 128 5.39 2.59 -17.90
CA GLN A 128 6.51 2.65 -18.83
C GLN A 128 7.60 1.60 -18.53
N LEU A 129 7.86 1.30 -17.25
CA LEU A 129 8.84 0.29 -16.86
C LEU A 129 8.52 -1.10 -17.41
N MET A 130 7.25 -1.41 -17.70
CA MET A 130 6.87 -2.67 -18.38
C MET A 130 7.50 -2.80 -19.77
N GLY A 131 7.89 -1.69 -20.41
CA GLY A 131 8.62 -1.66 -21.67
C GLY A 131 9.96 -2.40 -21.62
N TRP A 132 10.58 -2.48 -20.43
CA TRP A 132 11.82 -3.24 -20.23
C TRP A 132 11.66 -4.73 -20.59
N ASN A 133 10.53 -5.34 -20.19
CA ASN A 133 10.24 -6.75 -20.51
C ASN A 133 10.08 -7.01 -22.02
N THR A 134 9.83 -5.95 -22.80
CA THR A 134 9.65 -6.01 -24.26
C THR A 134 10.87 -5.51 -25.04
N ASN A 135 12.00 -5.26 -24.37
CA ASN A 135 13.21 -4.66 -24.95
C ASN A 135 12.97 -3.29 -25.63
N SER A 136 11.92 -2.56 -25.24
CA SER A 136 11.61 -1.24 -25.79
C SER A 136 12.30 -0.08 -25.05
N LEU A 137 12.93 -0.37 -23.91
CA LEU A 137 13.75 0.55 -23.13
C LEU A 137 15.16 0.02 -22.98
N SER A 138 16.15 0.91 -22.95
CA SER A 138 17.51 0.60 -22.50
C SER A 138 17.62 0.66 -20.97
N GLY A 139 18.63 -0.02 -20.38
CA GLY A 139 18.86 0.04 -18.94
C GLY A 139 19.05 1.47 -18.41
N LYS A 140 19.71 2.34 -19.18
CA LYS A 140 19.84 3.77 -18.83
C LYS A 140 18.48 4.47 -18.72
N GLN A 141 17.58 4.26 -19.69
CA GLN A 141 16.23 4.84 -19.65
C GLN A 141 15.43 4.29 -18.47
N VAL A 142 15.59 3.00 -18.14
CA VAL A 142 14.96 2.42 -16.95
C VAL A 142 15.44 3.09 -15.68
N ILE A 143 16.76 3.28 -15.49
CA ILE A 143 17.30 3.97 -14.31
C ILE A 143 16.82 5.42 -14.24
N GLU A 144 16.73 6.13 -15.37
CA GLU A 144 16.17 7.49 -15.41
C GLU A 144 14.69 7.53 -14.95
N ILE A 145 13.88 6.53 -15.35
CA ILE A 145 12.49 6.40 -14.91
C ILE A 145 12.44 6.07 -13.41
N VAL A 146 13.24 5.10 -12.94
CA VAL A 146 13.31 4.72 -11.52
C VAL A 146 13.65 5.92 -10.63
N ASN A 147 14.64 6.73 -11.03
CA ASN A 147 15.03 7.93 -10.28
C ASN A 147 13.91 8.98 -10.23
N LYS A 148 13.15 9.15 -11.32
CA LYS A 148 11.98 10.04 -11.34
C LYS A 148 10.89 9.55 -10.40
N ILE A 149 10.59 8.25 -10.41
CA ILE A 149 9.63 7.66 -9.48
C ILE A 149 10.11 7.84 -8.04
N TRP A 150 11.39 7.60 -7.77
CA TRP A 150 11.98 7.74 -6.44
C TRP A 150 11.77 9.15 -5.88
N ALA A 151 12.12 10.18 -6.65
CA ALA A 151 11.94 11.57 -6.23
C ALA A 151 10.47 11.92 -5.92
N LEU A 152 9.53 11.49 -6.78
CA LEU A 152 8.11 11.72 -6.55
C LEU A 152 7.58 10.93 -5.34
N ALA A 153 8.07 9.71 -5.14
CA ALA A 153 7.71 8.86 -4.00
C ALA A 153 8.25 9.41 -2.67
N GLU A 154 9.43 10.06 -2.67
CA GLU A 154 9.93 10.82 -1.51
C GLU A 154 9.00 12.00 -1.17
N GLU A 155 8.58 12.79 -2.17
CA GLU A 155 7.63 13.90 -1.96
C GLU A 155 6.28 13.44 -1.40
N GLU A 156 5.81 12.26 -1.81
CA GLU A 156 4.54 11.67 -1.36
C GLU A 156 4.68 10.77 -0.11
N ASN A 157 5.88 10.68 0.46
CA ASN A 157 6.21 9.82 1.60
C ASN A 157 5.80 8.35 1.40
N LEU A 158 6.04 7.81 0.20
CA LEU A 158 5.71 6.43 -0.18
C LEU A 158 6.86 5.47 0.12
N SER A 159 7.39 5.49 1.35
CA SER A 159 8.61 4.76 1.73
C SER A 159 8.55 3.25 1.46
N SER A 160 7.35 2.66 1.49
CA SER A 160 7.14 1.23 1.19
C SER A 160 7.47 0.86 -0.26
N GLN A 161 7.54 1.82 -1.19
CA GLN A 161 7.85 1.60 -2.60
C GLN A 161 9.36 1.52 -2.89
N PHE A 162 10.20 2.06 -2.00
CA PHE A 162 11.66 2.14 -2.25
C PHE A 162 12.33 0.78 -2.38
N GLY A 163 11.82 -0.25 -1.68
CA GLY A 163 12.35 -1.61 -1.80
C GLY A 163 12.20 -2.18 -3.22
N GLU A 164 11.04 -1.95 -3.84
CA GLU A 164 10.78 -2.38 -5.22
C GLU A 164 11.66 -1.62 -6.22
N LEU A 165 11.73 -0.29 -6.07
CA LEU A 165 12.54 0.57 -6.94
C LEU A 165 14.03 0.24 -6.85
N ALA A 166 14.56 0.03 -5.64
CA ALA A 166 15.95 -0.37 -5.43
C ALA A 166 16.23 -1.75 -6.04
N GLY A 167 15.30 -2.70 -5.88
CA GLY A 167 15.41 -4.03 -6.50
C GLY A 167 15.46 -3.97 -8.02
N LEU A 168 14.59 -3.17 -8.64
CA LEU A 168 14.59 -2.95 -10.08
C LEU A 168 15.90 -2.30 -10.55
N GLY A 169 16.37 -1.25 -9.86
CA GLY A 169 17.64 -0.60 -10.17
C GLY A 169 18.82 -1.55 -10.09
N ALA A 170 18.88 -2.39 -9.05
CA ALA A 170 19.92 -3.40 -8.89
C ALA A 170 19.88 -4.46 -9.99
N MET A 171 18.69 -4.93 -10.37
CA MET A 171 18.52 -5.91 -11.45
C MET A 171 19.01 -5.36 -12.80
N VAL A 172 18.65 -4.11 -13.12
CA VAL A 172 19.11 -3.45 -14.36
C VAL A 172 20.61 -3.26 -14.34
N ALA A 173 21.18 -2.81 -13.22
CA ALA A 173 22.62 -2.67 -13.09
C ALA A 173 23.35 -4.01 -13.30
N ALA A 174 22.86 -5.10 -12.71
CA ALA A 174 23.44 -6.44 -12.87
C ALA A 174 23.31 -7.00 -14.29
N ALA A 175 22.23 -6.65 -15.02
CA ALA A 175 22.06 -7.04 -16.42
C ALA A 175 23.00 -6.28 -17.39
N HIS A 176 23.62 -5.20 -16.92
CA HIS A 176 24.48 -4.31 -17.70
C HIS A 176 25.89 -4.14 -17.12
N SER A 177 26.25 -4.90 -16.10
CA SER A 177 27.63 -4.97 -15.60
C SER A 177 28.42 -5.92 -16.51
N GLU A 178 29.15 -5.35 -17.46
CA GLU A 178 30.35 -5.96 -18.04
C GLU A 178 31.58 -5.64 -17.16
#